data_AF-A0A842LGB6-F1
#
_entry.id   AF-A0A842LGB6-F1
#
_cell.length_a   1.000
_cell.length_b   1.000
_cell.length_c   1.000
_cell.angle_alpha   90.00
_cell.angle_beta   90.00
_cell.angle_gamma   90.00
#
_symmetry.space_group_name_H-M   'P 1'
#
loop_
_entity.id
_entity.type
_entity.pdbx_description
1 polymer ?
#
loop_
_entity_poly.entity_id
_entity_poly.type
_entity_poly.pdbx_seq_one_letter_code
_entity_poly.pdbx_strand_id
1 'polypeptide(L)'
;MVFKENPREDINNLVLLFLKLLEKIEPEIDLLKRKFNDLCEEIRRKGLLEQQGSNQWVREFEGKRCTIRVSLIHGRKGESATGADLFLEVKNRKILFVQSKRVGDNGRIVFNRFQLQKLIEVERQICDGSLVYLGSCSFEPVFSAFCFHLEFEGREWYRFFPTIVASPVRAAFYHLVMSNQGVREERLFHTWEVAFVLATRSSVNQKEFLNQGLSLDDFENMFWECKIGGPDIKEDVKRDVLLLYSLLTDRMIIWLDVELK
;
A
#
# COMPACT_ATOMS: atom_id res chain seq x y z
N MET A 1 -15.00 15.48 -20.32
CA MET A 1 -15.70 15.45 -19.03
C MET A 1 -15.14 16.61 -18.22
N VAL A 2 -15.93 17.65 -17.99
CA VAL A 2 -15.49 18.86 -17.26
C VAL A 2 -15.72 18.58 -15.78
N PHE A 3 -14.66 18.62 -14.98
CA PHE A 3 -14.73 18.47 -13.53
C PHE A 3 -15.78 19.45 -12.94
N LYS A 4 -16.78 18.90 -12.26
CA LYS A 4 -17.84 19.68 -11.58
C LYS A 4 -17.38 20.13 -10.19
N GLU A 5 -18.21 20.94 -9.54
CA GLU A 5 -17.84 21.87 -8.47
C GLU A 5 -17.32 21.27 -7.14
N ASN A 6 -17.11 19.95 -7.04
CA ASN A 6 -16.75 19.28 -5.78
C ASN A 6 -15.30 18.75 -5.78
N PRO A 7 -14.39 19.19 -4.87
CA PRO A 7 -13.05 18.63 -4.71
C PRO A 7 -13.06 17.11 -4.49
N ARG A 8 -14.15 16.56 -3.93
CA ARG A 8 -14.34 15.12 -3.79
C ARG A 8 -14.44 14.41 -5.14
N GLU A 9 -15.00 15.04 -6.16
CA GLU A 9 -15.12 14.45 -7.50
C GLU A 9 -13.76 14.38 -8.21
N ASP A 10 -12.92 15.42 -8.03
CA ASP A 10 -11.55 15.44 -8.54
C ASP A 10 -10.71 14.33 -7.93
N ILE A 11 -10.86 14.09 -6.62
CA ILE A 11 -10.11 13.05 -5.93
C ILE A 11 -10.74 11.66 -6.10
N ASN A 12 -12.07 11.51 -6.24
CA ASN A 12 -12.69 10.24 -6.64
C ASN A 12 -12.11 9.78 -7.99
N ASN A 13 -11.97 10.71 -8.93
CA ASN A 13 -11.32 10.45 -10.20
C ASN A 13 -9.86 10.00 -10.06
N LEU A 14 -9.17 10.41 -8.99
CA LEU A 14 -7.79 10.01 -8.67
C LEU A 14 -7.70 8.68 -7.95
N VAL A 15 -8.65 8.37 -7.08
CA VAL A 15 -8.78 7.04 -6.48
C VAL A 15 -9.09 6.03 -7.57
N LEU A 16 -10.00 6.34 -8.50
CA LEU A 16 -10.25 5.48 -9.66
C LEU A 16 -8.99 5.28 -10.53
N LEU A 17 -8.17 6.33 -10.70
CA LEU A 17 -6.86 6.20 -11.35
C LEU A 17 -5.93 5.27 -10.56
N PHE A 18 -5.86 5.45 -9.25
CA PHE A 18 -5.09 4.61 -8.34
C PHE A 18 -5.52 3.14 -8.40
N LEU A 19 -6.82 2.86 -8.44
CA LEU A 19 -7.38 1.51 -8.58
C LEU A 19 -7.12 0.91 -9.97
N LYS A 20 -7.26 1.69 -11.04
CA LYS A 20 -6.89 1.24 -12.40
C LYS A 20 -5.41 0.89 -12.53
N LEU A 21 -4.53 1.53 -11.75
CA LEU A 21 -3.12 1.17 -11.71
C LEU A 21 -2.93 -0.16 -11.00
N LEU A 22 -3.65 -0.41 -9.90
CA LEU A 22 -3.60 -1.68 -9.17
C LEU A 22 -3.93 -2.89 -10.06
N GLU A 23 -4.88 -2.74 -10.98
CA GLU A 23 -5.26 -3.78 -11.94
C GLU A 23 -4.13 -4.19 -12.89
N LYS A 24 -3.15 -3.31 -13.11
CA LYS A 24 -2.21 -3.35 -14.24
C LYS A 24 -0.74 -3.38 -13.84
N ILE A 25 -0.45 -3.45 -12.55
CA ILE A 25 0.93 -3.58 -12.05
C ILE A 25 1.39 -5.01 -12.27
N GLU A 26 2.15 -5.20 -13.35
CA GLU A 26 2.90 -6.42 -13.62
C GLU A 26 4.38 -6.19 -13.27
N PRO A 27 5.17 -7.25 -13.06
CA PRO A 27 6.49 -7.12 -12.45
C PRO A 27 7.57 -6.52 -13.35
N GLU A 28 7.33 -6.35 -14.65
CA GLU A 28 8.36 -5.88 -15.59
C GLU A 28 8.56 -4.36 -15.58
N ILE A 29 9.81 -3.91 -15.36
CA ILE A 29 10.18 -2.49 -15.32
C ILE A 29 9.72 -1.72 -16.57
N ASP A 30 9.93 -2.28 -17.77
CA ASP A 30 9.59 -1.57 -19.00
C ASP A 30 8.08 -1.43 -19.19
N LEU A 31 7.32 -2.42 -18.74
CA LEU A 31 5.87 -2.30 -18.66
C LEU A 31 5.49 -1.23 -17.63
N LEU A 32 6.12 -1.21 -16.46
CA LEU A 32 5.85 -0.22 -15.42
C LEU A 32 6.14 1.21 -15.87
N LYS A 33 7.22 1.44 -16.63
CA LYS A 33 7.50 2.75 -17.26
C LYS A 33 6.39 3.14 -18.25
N ARG A 34 5.92 2.19 -19.08
CA ARG A 34 4.78 2.44 -19.97
C ARG A 34 3.51 2.78 -19.17
N LYS A 35 3.22 2.04 -18.10
CA LYS A 35 2.07 2.31 -17.22
C LYS A 35 2.16 3.66 -16.52
N PHE A 36 3.36 4.05 -16.07
CA PHE A 36 3.61 5.38 -15.52
C PHE A 36 3.33 6.48 -16.57
N ASN A 37 3.74 6.28 -17.82
CA ASN A 37 3.43 7.22 -18.89
C ASN A 37 1.94 7.23 -19.22
N ASP A 38 1.28 6.07 -19.30
CA ASP A 38 -0.17 5.96 -19.54
C ASP A 38 -0.97 6.71 -18.45
N LEU A 39 -0.52 6.61 -17.19
CA LEU A 39 -1.08 7.34 -16.06
C LEU A 39 -0.95 8.85 -16.27
N CYS A 40 0.25 9.31 -16.60
CA CYS A 40 0.51 10.71 -16.90
C CYS A 40 -0.38 11.21 -18.03
N GLU A 41 -0.55 10.43 -19.11
CA GLU A 41 -1.46 10.76 -20.20
C GLU A 41 -2.93 10.82 -19.75
N GLU A 42 -3.39 9.91 -18.88
CA GLU A 42 -4.76 9.95 -18.36
C GLU A 42 -4.99 11.21 -17.50
N ILE A 43 -4.00 11.61 -16.69
CA ILE A 43 -4.04 12.86 -15.91
C ILE A 43 -4.12 14.08 -16.84
N ARG A 44 -3.31 14.12 -17.92
CA ARG A 44 -3.38 15.19 -18.93
C ARG A 44 -4.74 15.25 -19.63
N ARG A 45 -5.28 14.09 -20.04
CA ARG A 45 -6.61 14.00 -20.69
C ARG A 45 -7.74 14.48 -19.80
N LYS A 46 -7.57 14.35 -18.48
CA LYS A 46 -8.52 14.90 -17.51
C LYS A 46 -8.42 16.42 -17.40
N GLY A 47 -7.37 17.05 -17.94
CA GLY A 47 -7.26 18.50 -18.07
C GLY A 47 -6.34 19.16 -17.04
N LEU A 48 -5.49 18.39 -16.35
CA LEU A 48 -4.39 18.97 -15.57
C LEU A 48 -3.21 19.27 -16.48
N LEU A 49 -2.54 20.39 -16.20
CA LEU A 49 -1.42 20.88 -16.98
C LEU A 49 -0.13 20.37 -16.37
N GLU A 50 0.61 19.55 -17.12
CA GLU A 50 1.94 19.11 -16.72
C GLU A 50 2.88 20.31 -16.63
N GLN A 51 3.53 20.44 -15.47
CA GLN A 51 4.58 21.43 -15.25
C GLN A 51 5.92 20.86 -15.71
N GLN A 52 6.79 21.73 -16.23
CA GLN A 52 8.12 21.32 -16.67
C GLN A 52 8.97 20.97 -15.45
N GLY A 53 9.02 19.67 -15.10
CA GLY A 53 9.82 19.17 -14.00
C GLY A 53 11.31 19.03 -14.35
N SER A 54 12.18 19.21 -13.36
CA SER A 54 13.64 19.01 -13.51
C SER A 54 14.07 17.55 -13.48
N ASN A 55 13.19 16.63 -13.06
CA ASN A 55 13.51 15.22 -12.84
C ASN A 55 12.62 14.32 -13.70
N GLN A 56 13.22 13.45 -14.52
CA GLN A 56 12.51 12.50 -15.36
C GLN A 56 11.66 11.47 -14.58
N TRP A 57 11.86 11.33 -13.27
CA TRP A 57 11.15 10.38 -12.41
C TRP A 57 10.06 11.01 -11.55
N VAL A 58 9.83 12.31 -11.71
CA VAL A 58 8.75 13.06 -11.05
C VAL A 58 7.98 13.80 -12.13
N ARG A 59 6.67 13.68 -12.13
CA ARG A 59 5.76 14.40 -13.01
C ARG A 59 4.76 15.16 -12.16
N GLU A 60 4.74 16.48 -12.34
CA GLU A 60 3.86 17.37 -11.60
C GLU A 60 2.78 17.88 -12.53
N PHE A 61 1.53 17.79 -12.09
CA PHE A 61 0.36 18.19 -12.84
C PHE A 61 -0.44 19.19 -12.02
N GLU A 62 -0.61 20.37 -12.60
CA GLU A 62 -1.29 21.48 -11.96
C GLU A 62 -2.74 21.54 -12.43
N GLY A 63 -3.64 21.41 -11.47
CA GLY A 63 -5.08 21.60 -11.65
C GLY A 63 -5.57 22.87 -10.96
N LYS A 64 -6.82 23.25 -11.23
CA LYS A 64 -7.45 24.41 -10.58
C LYS A 64 -7.56 24.25 -9.06
N ARG A 65 -7.68 23.01 -8.55
CA ARG A 65 -8.02 22.70 -7.15
C ARG A 65 -7.04 21.75 -6.47
N CYS A 66 -6.18 21.12 -7.24
CA CYS A 66 -5.17 20.24 -6.70
C CYS A 66 -3.93 20.28 -7.58
N THR A 67 -2.83 19.88 -6.97
CA THR A 67 -1.57 19.57 -7.63
C THR A 67 -1.32 18.09 -7.42
N ILE A 68 -1.03 17.38 -8.51
CA ILE A 68 -0.73 15.94 -8.47
C ILE A 68 0.74 15.76 -8.80
N ARG A 69 1.49 15.11 -7.92
CA ARG A 69 2.86 14.67 -8.18
C ARG A 69 2.88 13.16 -8.29
N VAL A 70 3.30 12.65 -9.44
CA VAL A 70 3.53 11.21 -9.65
C VAL A 70 5.03 10.97 -9.66
N SER A 71 5.53 10.17 -8.73
CA SER A 71 6.95 9.86 -8.59
C SER A 71 7.23 8.36 -8.67
N LEU A 72 8.37 7.99 -9.23
CA LEU A 72 8.90 6.62 -9.18
C LEU A 72 10.06 6.56 -8.19
N ILE A 73 9.91 5.73 -7.16
CA ILE A 73 10.97 5.45 -6.17
C ILE A 73 11.50 4.04 -6.43
N HIS A 74 12.81 3.94 -6.60
CA HIS A 74 13.50 2.65 -6.66
C HIS A 74 14.86 2.75 -5.95
N GLY A 75 15.13 1.78 -5.07
CA GLY A 75 16.31 1.77 -4.21
C GLY A 75 17.66 1.63 -4.94
N ARG A 76 17.68 1.10 -6.17
CA ARG A 76 18.92 0.80 -6.91
C ARG A 76 18.85 1.23 -8.36
N LYS A 77 19.65 2.23 -8.75
CA LYS A 77 19.66 2.69 -10.15
C LYS A 77 20.19 1.60 -11.07
N GLY A 78 19.36 1.17 -12.03
CA GLY A 78 19.75 0.25 -13.11
C GLY A 78 19.55 -1.24 -12.80
N GLU A 79 18.98 -1.60 -11.65
CA GLU A 79 18.63 -2.99 -11.33
C GLU A 79 17.18 -3.32 -11.72
N SER A 80 16.90 -4.62 -11.90
CA SER A 80 15.56 -5.12 -12.12
C SER A 80 14.76 -5.10 -10.82
N ALA A 81 13.53 -4.60 -10.84
CA ALA A 81 12.61 -4.68 -9.72
C ALA A 81 11.79 -5.97 -9.84
N THR A 82 11.51 -6.62 -8.71
CA THR A 82 10.63 -7.80 -8.64
C THR A 82 9.13 -7.45 -8.75
N GLY A 83 8.81 -6.15 -8.78
CA GLY A 83 7.50 -5.61 -9.07
C GLY A 83 7.34 -4.17 -8.59
N ALA A 84 6.12 -3.65 -8.65
CA ALA A 84 5.80 -2.33 -8.12
C ALA A 84 4.69 -2.36 -7.06
N ASP A 85 4.75 -1.38 -6.18
CA ASP A 85 3.70 -1.07 -5.22
C ASP A 85 3.23 0.37 -5.42
N LEU A 86 2.07 0.67 -4.86
CA LEU A 86 1.45 1.97 -4.97
C LEU A 86 1.39 2.64 -3.61
N PHE A 87 1.82 3.89 -3.58
CA PHE A 87 1.73 4.74 -2.41
C PHE A 87 0.89 5.97 -2.76
N LEU A 88 -0.27 6.10 -2.14
CA LEU A 88 -1.17 7.24 -2.29
C LEU A 88 -1.01 8.16 -1.08
N GLU A 89 -0.80 9.43 -1.35
CA GLU A 89 -0.83 10.48 -0.35
C GLU A 89 -1.87 11.53 -0.76
N VAL A 90 -2.72 11.89 0.20
CA VAL A 90 -3.42 13.18 0.18
C VAL A 90 -2.77 14.04 1.26
N LYS A 91 -1.98 15.02 0.82
CA LYS A 91 -1.08 15.81 1.66
C LYS A 91 -1.80 16.40 2.88
N ASN A 92 -1.18 16.30 4.04
CA ASN A 92 -1.69 16.68 5.36
C ASN A 92 -3.00 15.99 5.79
N ARG A 93 -3.40 14.89 5.12
CA ARG A 93 -4.66 14.20 5.41
C ARG A 93 -4.48 12.72 5.63
N LYS A 94 -4.04 11.99 4.60
CA LYS A 94 -3.99 10.53 4.68
C LYS A 94 -2.99 9.91 3.72
N ILE A 95 -2.43 8.79 4.14
CA ILE A 95 -1.51 7.95 3.38
C ILE A 95 -2.10 6.55 3.24
N LEU A 96 -1.88 5.93 2.09
CA LEU A 96 -2.24 4.53 1.85
C LEU A 96 -1.19 3.83 1.00
N PHE A 97 -0.78 2.63 1.41
CA PHE A 97 0.18 1.79 0.70
C PHE A 97 -0.53 0.52 0.21
N VAL A 98 -0.41 0.18 -1.07
CA VAL A 98 -1.00 -1.03 -1.64
C VAL A 98 0.01 -1.83 -2.44
N GLN A 99 0.13 -3.12 -2.11
CA GLN A 99 0.89 -4.10 -2.88
C GLN A 99 -0.07 -5.01 -3.66
N SER A 100 0.09 -5.11 -4.97
CA SER A 100 -0.74 -5.98 -5.82
C SER A 100 -0.12 -7.38 -5.98
N LYS A 101 -0.94 -8.43 -5.92
CA LYS A 101 -0.55 -9.82 -6.20
C LYS A 101 -1.63 -10.54 -6.99
N ARG A 102 -1.21 -11.36 -7.96
CA ARG A 102 -2.10 -12.22 -8.77
C ARG A 102 -1.97 -13.67 -8.33
N VAL A 103 -3.06 -14.43 -8.44
CA VAL A 103 -3.04 -15.89 -8.35
C VAL A 103 -2.20 -16.48 -9.49
N GLY A 104 -1.37 -17.47 -9.17
CA GLY A 104 -0.63 -18.24 -10.17
C GLY A 104 -1.51 -19.32 -10.82
N ASP A 105 -1.00 -19.94 -11.89
CA ASP A 105 -1.75 -20.93 -12.68
C ASP A 105 -2.19 -22.16 -11.88
N ASN A 106 -1.51 -22.46 -10.76
CA ASN A 106 -1.87 -23.54 -9.84
C ASN A 106 -2.98 -23.15 -8.83
N GLY A 107 -3.61 -21.98 -8.99
CA GLY A 107 -4.63 -21.48 -8.07
C GLY A 107 -4.10 -21.04 -6.71
N ARG A 108 -2.78 -20.87 -6.57
CA ARG A 108 -2.14 -20.43 -5.32
C ARG A 108 -1.58 -19.02 -5.47
N ILE A 109 -1.59 -18.29 -4.37
CA ILE A 109 -0.94 -16.99 -4.26
C ILE A 109 0.33 -17.18 -3.43
N VAL A 110 1.46 -16.72 -3.95
CA VAL A 110 2.76 -16.80 -3.27
C VAL A 110 3.07 -15.45 -2.62
N PHE A 111 3.38 -15.49 -1.34
CA PHE A 111 3.76 -14.32 -0.54
C PHE A 111 5.20 -14.47 -0.08
N ASN A 112 6.01 -13.48 -0.42
CA ASN A 112 7.33 -13.36 0.18
C ASN A 112 7.13 -12.85 1.61
N ARG A 113 7.45 -13.69 2.60
CA ARG A 113 7.26 -13.37 4.03
C ARG A 113 8.04 -12.13 4.45
N PHE A 114 9.23 -11.92 3.89
CA PHE A 114 10.04 -10.73 4.17
C PHE A 114 9.37 -9.46 3.62
N GLN A 115 8.84 -9.50 2.39
CA GLN A 115 8.09 -8.37 1.82
C GLN A 115 6.83 -8.04 2.64
N LEU A 116 6.06 -9.06 3.05
CA LEU A 116 4.89 -8.88 3.91
C LEU A 116 5.28 -8.25 5.25
N GLN A 117 6.33 -8.75 5.89
CA GLN A 117 6.83 -8.17 7.15
C GLN A 117 7.25 -6.71 6.95
N LYS A 118 7.99 -6.39 5.89
CA LYS A 118 8.41 -5.01 5.61
C LYS A 118 7.24 -4.08 5.33
N LEU A 119 6.17 -4.59 4.71
CA LEU A 119 4.96 -3.80 4.48
C LEU A 119 4.22 -3.50 5.80
N ILE A 120 4.18 -4.46 6.74
CA ILE A 120 3.66 -4.24 8.11
C ILE A 120 4.52 -3.23 8.87
N GLU A 121 5.85 -3.30 8.73
CA GLU A 121 6.76 -2.32 9.35
C GLU A 121 6.54 -0.90 8.79
N VAL A 122 6.34 -0.76 7.47
CA VAL A 122 5.99 0.53 6.85
C VAL A 122 4.66 1.07 7.39
N GLU A 123 3.63 0.24 7.51
CA GLU A 123 2.36 0.65 8.10
C GLU A 123 2.54 1.20 9.52
N ARG A 124 3.33 0.50 10.35
CA ARG A 124 3.65 0.97 11.71
C ARG A 124 4.39 2.29 11.68
N GLN A 125 5.38 2.47 10.80
CA GLN A 125 6.11 3.74 10.69
C GLN A 125 5.20 4.90 10.27
N ILE A 126 4.19 4.64 9.44
CA ILE A 126 3.18 5.64 9.05
C ILE A 126 2.22 5.93 10.21
N CYS A 127 1.67 4.90 10.84
CA CYS A 127 0.63 5.06 11.87
C CYS A 127 1.18 5.51 13.22
N ASP A 128 2.37 5.02 13.58
CA ASP A 128 3.06 5.28 14.84
C ASP A 128 4.06 6.44 14.68
N GLY A 129 3.89 7.32 13.69
CA GLY A 129 4.73 8.49 13.39
C GLY A 129 5.01 9.45 14.57
N SER A 130 4.52 9.13 15.76
CA SER A 130 4.85 9.69 17.07
C SER A 130 6.00 8.99 17.83
N LEU A 131 6.54 7.84 17.42
CA LEU A 131 7.52 7.05 18.20
C LEU A 131 8.91 6.85 17.55
N VAL A 132 9.13 7.34 16.33
CA VAL A 132 10.40 7.12 15.59
C VAL A 132 11.59 7.97 16.12
N TYR A 133 11.42 8.72 17.22
CA TYR A 133 12.50 9.43 17.91
C TYR A 133 13.19 8.64 19.04
N LEU A 134 13.04 7.32 19.10
CA LEU A 134 13.89 6.48 19.95
C LEU A 134 14.95 5.78 19.11
N GLY A 135 15.99 6.55 18.79
CA GLY A 135 17.28 5.97 18.47
C GLY A 135 17.71 5.00 19.58
N SER A 136 18.35 3.91 19.18
CA SER A 136 18.99 2.94 20.08
C SER A 136 18.06 2.19 21.06
N CYS A 137 16.94 1.66 20.58
CA CYS A 137 16.48 0.38 21.12
C CYS A 137 16.95 -0.71 20.16
N SER A 138 17.87 -1.55 20.64
CA SER A 138 18.07 -2.90 20.15
C SER A 138 16.73 -3.48 19.69
N PHE A 139 16.72 -4.02 18.49
CA PHE A 139 15.61 -4.67 17.82
C PHE A 139 15.19 -5.95 18.58
N GLU A 140 14.83 -5.84 19.86
CA GLU A 140 13.83 -6.74 20.38
C GLU A 140 12.52 -6.30 19.73
N PRO A 141 11.84 -7.20 19.01
CA PRO A 141 10.58 -6.85 18.39
C PRO A 141 9.68 -6.33 19.49
N VAL A 142 9.22 -5.08 19.35
CA VAL A 142 8.10 -4.55 20.13
C VAL A 142 6.85 -5.33 19.67
N PHE A 143 6.80 -6.60 20.07
CA PHE A 143 5.64 -7.24 20.59
C PHE A 143 5.40 -6.54 21.93
N SER A 144 4.30 -5.79 22.07
CA SER A 144 3.77 -5.63 23.41
C SER A 144 3.36 -7.02 23.88
N ALA A 145 4.25 -7.70 24.58
CA ALA A 145 3.95 -8.95 25.26
C ALA A 145 2.95 -8.62 26.37
N PHE A 146 1.65 -8.79 26.10
CA PHE A 146 0.71 -9.05 27.18
C PHE A 146 0.92 -10.51 27.57
N CYS A 147 1.69 -10.73 28.64
CA CYS A 147 1.72 -12.02 29.31
C CYS A 147 0.35 -12.23 29.96
N PHE A 148 -0.51 -13.03 29.33
CA PHE A 148 -1.67 -13.58 30.02
C PHE A 148 -1.18 -14.71 30.92
N HIS A 149 -1.34 -14.55 32.23
CA HIS A 149 -1.15 -15.63 33.18
C HIS A 149 -2.37 -16.55 33.06
N LEU A 150 -2.17 -17.75 32.51
CA LEU A 150 -3.19 -18.80 32.43
C LEU A 150 -2.71 -19.96 33.30
N GLU A 151 -3.32 -20.12 34.47
CA GLU A 151 -3.18 -21.35 35.27
C GLU A 151 -4.15 -22.40 34.73
N PHE A 152 -3.60 -23.53 34.29
CA PHE A 152 -4.38 -24.72 33.97
C PHE A 152 -3.70 -25.92 34.62
N GLU A 153 -4.44 -26.66 35.46
CA GLU A 153 -3.97 -27.86 36.17
C GLU A 153 -2.69 -27.67 37.01
N GLY A 154 -2.52 -26.50 37.64
CA GLY A 154 -1.40 -26.24 38.55
C GLY A 154 -0.03 -26.18 37.87
N ARG A 155 0.03 -25.96 36.55
CA ARG A 155 1.26 -25.69 35.81
C ARG A 155 1.21 -24.29 35.18
N GLU A 156 2.26 -23.51 35.38
CA GLU A 156 2.42 -22.21 34.72
C GLU A 156 2.76 -22.39 33.24
N TRP A 157 1.94 -21.83 32.35
CA TRP A 157 2.23 -21.79 30.92
C TRP A 157 2.37 -20.34 30.45
N TYR A 158 3.59 -19.94 30.08
CA TYR A 158 3.82 -18.69 29.36
C TYR A 158 3.53 -18.93 27.87
N ARG A 159 2.27 -18.74 27.45
CA ARG A 159 1.98 -18.63 26.02
C ARG A 159 2.26 -17.21 25.57
N PHE A 160 3.36 -17.04 24.83
CA PHE A 160 3.58 -15.87 24.01
C PHE A 160 2.46 -15.79 22.97
N PHE A 161 1.40 -15.07 23.30
CA PHE A 161 0.52 -14.52 22.29
C PHE A 161 1.12 -13.18 21.91
N PRO A 162 1.64 -13.03 20.67
CA PRO A 162 1.85 -11.71 20.14
C PRO A 162 0.47 -11.06 19.98
N THR A 163 -0.03 -10.42 21.03
CA THR A 163 -1.10 -9.43 20.89
C THR A 163 -0.48 -8.24 20.19
N ILE A 164 -0.45 -8.34 18.87
CA ILE A 164 -0.41 -7.18 18.02
C ILE A 164 -1.63 -6.37 18.43
N VAL A 165 -1.40 -5.28 19.16
CA VAL A 165 -2.42 -4.25 19.29
C VAL A 165 -2.64 -3.77 17.86
N ALA A 166 -3.73 -4.24 17.25
CA ALA A 166 -4.10 -3.83 15.93
C ALA A 166 -4.29 -2.31 16.00
N SER A 167 -3.42 -1.57 15.30
CA SER A 167 -3.67 -0.16 15.11
C SER A 167 -5.08 -0.03 14.53
N PRO A 168 -5.95 0.82 15.09
CA PRO A 168 -7.26 1.07 14.49
C PRO A 168 -7.11 1.62 13.06
N VAL A 169 -5.92 2.12 12.74
CA VAL A 169 -5.55 2.71 11.46
C VAL A 169 -5.01 1.63 10.52
N ARG A 170 -5.71 1.41 9.42
CA ARG A 170 -5.31 0.48 8.35
C ARG A 170 -4.74 1.27 7.18
N ALA A 171 -3.43 1.32 7.04
CA ALA A 171 -2.75 2.11 6.01
C ALA A 171 -2.12 1.25 4.91
N ALA A 172 -1.86 -0.05 5.15
CA ALA A 172 -1.24 -0.93 4.17
C ALA A 172 -2.13 -2.11 3.77
N PHE A 173 -2.24 -2.36 2.47
CA PHE A 173 -3.12 -3.38 1.92
C PHE A 173 -2.43 -4.24 0.86
N TYR A 174 -2.89 -5.48 0.75
CA TYR A 174 -2.74 -6.29 -0.44
C TYR A 174 -3.96 -6.14 -1.33
N HIS A 175 -3.73 -5.88 -2.61
CA HIS A 175 -4.73 -6.07 -3.65
C HIS A 175 -4.51 -7.44 -4.28
N LEU A 176 -5.48 -8.36 -4.10
CA LEU A 176 -5.40 -9.72 -4.62
C LEU A 176 -6.29 -9.86 -5.86
N VAL A 177 -5.67 -10.23 -6.97
CA VAL A 177 -6.33 -10.55 -8.24
C VAL A 177 -6.46 -12.07 -8.37
N MET A 178 -7.67 -12.57 -8.23
CA MET A 178 -8.04 -13.99 -8.16
C MET A 178 -8.92 -14.40 -9.33
N SER A 179 -9.16 -15.70 -9.47
CA SER A 179 -10.08 -16.27 -10.46
C SER A 179 -11.04 -17.26 -9.80
N ASN A 180 -12.34 -16.97 -9.91
CA ASN A 180 -13.42 -17.78 -9.37
C ASN A 180 -14.32 -18.24 -10.52
N GLN A 181 -14.33 -19.55 -10.80
CA GLN A 181 -15.08 -20.14 -11.91
C GLN A 181 -14.80 -19.48 -13.28
N GLY A 182 -13.57 -19.04 -13.51
CA GLY A 182 -13.15 -18.35 -14.74
C GLY A 182 -13.45 -16.85 -14.76
N VAL A 183 -14.13 -16.32 -13.73
CA VAL A 183 -14.37 -14.89 -13.55
C VAL A 183 -13.26 -14.28 -12.70
N ARG A 184 -12.69 -13.17 -13.18
CA ARG A 184 -11.70 -12.39 -12.42
C ARG A 184 -12.37 -11.76 -11.20
N GLU A 185 -11.79 -11.94 -10.02
CA GLU A 185 -12.26 -11.36 -8.77
C GLU A 185 -11.13 -10.57 -8.11
N GLU A 186 -11.42 -9.34 -7.67
CA GLU A 186 -10.47 -8.43 -7.06
C GLU A 186 -10.92 -8.04 -5.66
N ARG A 187 -10.00 -8.19 -4.71
CA ARG A 187 -10.27 -7.95 -3.28
C ARG A 187 -9.07 -7.27 -2.63
N LEU A 188 -9.34 -6.35 -1.71
CA LEU A 188 -8.31 -5.72 -0.88
C LEU A 188 -8.34 -6.30 0.53
N PHE A 189 -7.17 -6.65 1.02
CA PHE A 189 -6.96 -7.20 2.36
C PHE A 189 -5.96 -6.34 3.09
N HIS A 190 -6.25 -6.02 4.34
CA HIS A 190 -5.27 -5.43 5.22
C HIS A 190 -4.08 -6.39 5.41
N THR A 191 -2.87 -5.87 5.60
CA THR A 191 -1.67 -6.71 5.75
C THR A 191 -1.79 -7.74 6.87
N TRP A 192 -2.48 -7.39 7.96
CA TRP A 192 -2.76 -8.28 9.07
C TRP A 192 -3.70 -9.43 8.71
N GLU A 193 -4.71 -9.18 7.88
CA GLU A 193 -5.64 -10.21 7.40
C GLU A 193 -4.88 -11.23 6.55
N VAL A 194 -3.98 -10.76 5.67
CA VAL A 194 -3.09 -11.63 4.89
C VAL A 194 -2.14 -12.43 5.79
N ALA A 195 -1.50 -11.77 6.76
CA ALA A 195 -0.59 -12.43 7.70
C ALA A 195 -1.31 -13.50 8.53
N PHE A 196 -2.54 -13.22 8.97
CA PHE A 196 -3.38 -14.15 9.71
C PHE A 196 -3.71 -15.38 8.87
N VAL A 197 -4.18 -15.19 7.63
CA VAL A 197 -4.49 -16.30 6.72
C VAL A 197 -3.22 -17.12 6.44
N LEU A 198 -2.08 -16.48 6.16
CA LEU A 198 -0.85 -17.21 5.87
C LEU A 198 -0.31 -17.99 7.06
N ALA A 199 -0.44 -17.45 8.28
CA ALA A 199 0.25 -17.92 9.46
C ALA A 199 1.76 -18.09 9.19
N THR A 200 2.25 -19.33 9.08
CA THR A 200 3.66 -19.63 8.79
C THR A 200 3.93 -19.93 7.31
N ARG A 201 2.90 -20.02 6.46
CA ARG A 201 2.97 -20.45 5.07
C ARG A 201 3.47 -19.33 4.16
N SER A 202 4.22 -19.69 3.11
CA SER A 202 4.65 -18.77 2.04
C SER A 202 3.71 -18.79 0.83
N SER A 203 2.77 -19.72 0.79
CA SER A 203 1.74 -19.77 -0.26
C SER A 203 0.45 -20.35 0.29
N VAL A 204 -0.66 -19.96 -0.33
CA VAL A 204 -2.01 -20.32 0.12
C VAL A 204 -2.92 -20.47 -1.10
N ASN A 205 -3.93 -21.34 -0.99
CA ASN A 205 -4.89 -21.48 -2.08
C ASN A 205 -5.78 -20.22 -2.11
N GLN A 206 -6.08 -19.69 -3.30
CA GLN A 206 -6.93 -18.50 -3.42
C GLN A 206 -8.31 -18.68 -2.77
N LYS A 207 -8.82 -19.92 -2.68
CA LYS A 207 -10.08 -20.23 -2.00
C LYS A 207 -10.12 -19.80 -0.53
N GLU A 208 -8.96 -19.68 0.12
CA GLU A 208 -8.87 -19.19 1.50
C GLU A 208 -9.10 -17.68 1.61
N PHE A 209 -9.11 -16.95 0.48
CA PHE A 209 -9.43 -15.52 0.39
C PHE A 209 -10.75 -15.24 -0.33
N LEU A 210 -11.33 -16.21 -1.05
CA LEU A 210 -12.61 -16.02 -1.73
C LEU A 210 -13.70 -15.65 -0.73
N ASN A 211 -14.58 -14.73 -1.12
CA ASN A 211 -15.67 -14.18 -0.29
C ASN A 211 -15.21 -13.46 0.99
N GLN A 212 -13.95 -13.06 1.07
CA GLN A 212 -13.40 -12.23 2.14
C GLN A 212 -12.73 -10.97 1.55
N GLY A 213 -12.36 -10.04 2.42
CA GLY A 213 -11.73 -8.79 2.03
C GLY A 213 -12.73 -7.77 1.49
N LEU A 214 -12.21 -6.58 1.20
CA LEU A 214 -12.99 -5.47 0.68
C LEU A 214 -13.14 -5.59 -0.83
N SER A 215 -14.34 -5.35 -1.35
CA SER A 215 -14.49 -5.03 -2.76
C SER A 215 -13.82 -3.68 -3.08
N LEU A 216 -13.61 -3.37 -4.36
CA LEU A 216 -13.08 -2.06 -4.76
C LEU A 216 -13.99 -0.92 -4.30
N ASP A 217 -15.30 -1.10 -4.43
CA ASP A 217 -16.30 -0.11 -4.02
C ASP A 217 -16.30 0.08 -2.49
N ASP A 218 -16.21 -1.00 -1.71
CA ASP A 218 -16.11 -0.92 -0.25
C ASP A 218 -14.83 -0.23 0.18
N PHE A 219 -13.71 -0.56 -0.47
CA PHE A 219 -12.42 0.06 -0.21
C PHE A 219 -12.45 1.57 -0.51
N GLU A 220 -13.04 1.97 -1.64
CA GLU A 220 -13.24 3.38 -1.99
C GLU A 220 -14.10 4.10 -0.94
N ASN A 221 -15.24 3.50 -0.57
CA ASN A 221 -16.13 4.07 0.44
C ASN A 221 -15.41 4.24 1.78
N MET A 222 -14.71 3.22 2.26
CA MET A 222 -13.93 3.27 3.49
C MET A 222 -12.80 4.30 3.44
N PHE A 223 -12.12 4.42 2.29
CA PHE A 223 -11.09 5.44 2.09
C PHE A 223 -11.69 6.85 2.24
N TRP A 224 -12.87 7.09 1.67
CA TRP A 224 -13.53 8.39 1.71
C TRP A 224 -14.15 8.74 3.05
N GLU A 225 -14.65 7.74 3.76
CA GLU A 225 -15.15 7.89 5.13
C GLU A 225 -14.03 7.97 6.17
N CYS A 226 -12.76 7.99 5.74
CA CYS A 226 -11.58 7.99 6.61
C CYS A 226 -11.56 6.81 7.60
N LYS A 227 -12.14 5.67 7.21
CA LYS A 227 -12.10 4.41 7.97
C LYS A 227 -10.79 3.63 7.72
N ILE A 228 -10.09 3.97 6.64
CA ILE A 228 -8.77 3.45 6.29
C ILE A 228 -7.86 4.62 5.84
N GLY A 229 -6.56 4.37 5.86
CA GLY A 229 -5.50 5.34 5.60
C GLY A 229 -4.81 5.77 6.89
N GLY A 230 -3.48 5.89 6.83
CA GLY A 230 -2.63 6.41 7.89
C GLY A 230 -2.63 7.93 7.96
N PRO A 231 -2.26 8.54 9.09
CA PRO A 231 -2.01 9.98 9.14
C PRO A 231 -0.87 10.34 8.17
N ASP A 232 -0.87 11.58 7.70
CA ASP A 232 0.29 12.09 6.97
C ASP A 232 1.50 12.26 7.91
N ILE A 233 2.71 12.01 7.40
CA ILE A 233 3.98 12.15 8.12
C ILE A 233 4.91 13.08 7.35
N LYS A 234 6.00 13.54 7.98
CA LYS A 234 6.93 14.48 7.36
C LYS A 234 7.52 13.93 6.04
N GLU A 235 7.69 14.80 5.05
CA GLU A 235 8.09 14.39 3.69
C GLU A 235 9.47 13.73 3.61
N ASP A 236 10.43 14.18 4.40
CA ASP A 236 11.74 13.55 4.56
C ASP A 236 11.61 12.11 5.11
N VAL A 237 10.84 11.94 6.19
CA VAL A 237 10.58 10.62 6.78
C VAL A 237 9.87 9.70 5.79
N LYS A 238 8.87 10.19 5.04
CA LYS A 238 8.20 9.40 3.98
C LYS A 238 9.21 8.89 2.96
N ARG A 239 10.06 9.79 2.45
CA ARG A 239 11.04 9.43 1.43
C ARG A 239 12.01 8.36 1.94
N ASP A 240 12.47 8.48 3.17
CA ASP A 240 13.38 7.50 3.78
C ASP A 240 12.71 6.13 3.97
N VAL A 241 11.48 6.11 4.49
CA VAL A 241 10.68 4.89 4.67
C VAL A 241 10.46 4.18 3.33
N LEU A 242 10.03 4.92 2.31
CA LEU A 242 9.75 4.38 0.98
C LEU A 242 11.03 3.91 0.28
N LEU A 243 12.13 4.66 0.40
CA LEU A 243 13.42 4.29 -0.17
C LEU A 243 13.97 3.01 0.49
N LEU A 244 13.92 2.93 1.81
CA LEU A 244 14.37 1.76 2.56
C LEU A 244 13.51 0.53 2.23
N TYR A 245 12.19 0.67 2.20
CA TYR A 245 11.29 -0.40 1.78
C TYR A 245 11.63 -0.89 0.37
N SER A 246 11.77 0.03 -0.58
CA SER A 246 12.10 -0.28 -1.97
C SER A 246 13.43 -1.04 -2.07
N LEU A 247 14.46 -0.59 -1.35
CA LEU A 247 15.78 -1.21 -1.32
C LEU A 247 15.76 -2.63 -0.74
N LEU A 248 15.03 -2.83 0.37
CA LEU A 248 14.99 -4.11 1.07
C LEU A 248 14.15 -5.15 0.31
N THR A 249 13.03 -4.72 -0.27
CA THR A 249 12.08 -5.62 -0.93
C THR A 249 12.38 -5.86 -2.40
N ASP A 250 13.30 -5.09 -2.96
CA ASP A 250 13.58 -5.02 -4.40
C ASP A 250 12.32 -4.75 -5.21
N ARG A 251 11.55 -3.76 -4.77
CA ARG A 251 10.29 -3.33 -5.39
C ARG A 251 10.35 -1.85 -5.73
N MET A 252 9.75 -1.48 -6.85
CA MET A 252 9.54 -0.09 -7.21
C MET A 252 8.29 0.44 -6.50
N ILE A 253 8.25 1.72 -6.19
CA ILE A 253 7.06 2.37 -5.63
C ILE A 253 6.63 3.47 -6.58
N ILE A 254 5.36 3.42 -6.98
CA ILE A 254 4.69 4.51 -7.68
C ILE A 254 4.01 5.35 -6.60
N TRP A 255 4.56 6.53 -6.35
CA TRP A 255 4.03 7.49 -5.39
C TRP A 255 3.12 8.47 -6.11
N LEU A 256 1.82 8.43 -5.79
CA LEU A 256 0.83 9.41 -6.20
C LEU A 256 0.57 10.36 -5.01
N ASP A 257 1.14 11.55 -5.08
CA ASP A 257 0.93 12.61 -4.10
C ASP A 257 -0.08 13.63 -4.64
N VAL A 258 -1.05 13.96 -3.79
CA VAL A 258 -2.15 14.88 -4.09
C VAL A 258 -2.17 16.00 -3.05
N GLU A 259 -1.85 17.20 -3.49
CA GLU A 259 -1.98 18.42 -2.71
C GLU A 259 -3.27 19.14 -3.10
N LEU A 260 -4.14 19.41 -2.11
CA LEU A 260 -5.39 20.14 -2.32
C LEU A 260 -5.17 21.63 -2.06
N LYS A 261 -5.80 22.48 -2.87
CA LYS A 261 -5.76 23.95 -2.75
C LYS A 261 -6.96 24.50 -2.01
#